data_AF-A0AAN0K2Y7-F1
#
_entry.id   AF-A0AAN0K2Y7-F1
#
_cell.length_a   1.000
_cell.length_b   1.000
_cell.length_c   1.000
_cell.angle_alpha   90.00
_cell.angle_beta   90.00
_cell.angle_gamma   90.00
#
_symmetry.space_group_name_H-M   'P 1'
#
loop_
_entity.id
_entity.type
_entity.pdbx_description
1 polymer ?
#
loop_
_entity_poly.entity_id
_entity_poly.type
_entity_poly.pdbx_seq_one_letter_code
_entity_poly.pdbx_strand_id
1 'polypeptide(L)'
;VELNPGPITSDKELNKAAVMKIFGSSAHHCMTIGAGLGVKTADLQQIPGAATNSLMMVFERWFDTDRDVNWDTLIKLCYDFPDQLGKAKSNLLKYIGLIQDTSVSDDPSLASHSASSLSTSAGDTPCDMPVTTPFESTASEEKVYESLDDLRLKFSDLVTLFETKFEEKSNHDKQLATDVSKWLIAHMDWEHGSVESNIDDILRKIRPYYDFIDCKLLLDMSKKFLQDVTFADDGVTYKLVDELHSHTLMSKSLCTSNTVSELKKFLQEHFKH
;
A
#
# COMPACT_ATOMS: atom_id res chain seq x y z
N VAL A 1 -0.13 16.99 -29.17
CA VAL A 1 0.18 18.10 -28.25
C VAL A 1 0.17 17.49 -26.87
N GLU A 2 1.35 17.33 -26.26
CA GLU A 2 1.51 16.93 -24.86
C GLU A 2 0.72 17.89 -23.97
N LEU A 3 -0.18 17.36 -23.15
CA LEU A 3 -0.75 18.10 -22.04
C LEU A 3 0.02 17.69 -20.79
N ASN A 4 1.02 18.51 -20.44
CA ASN A 4 1.68 18.44 -19.14
C ASN A 4 0.63 18.65 -18.04
N PRO A 5 0.51 17.75 -17.05
CA PRO A 5 -0.18 18.07 -15.82
C PRO A 5 0.58 19.22 -15.15
N GLY A 6 -0.14 20.26 -14.71
CA GLY A 6 0.47 21.35 -13.96
C GLY A 6 1.11 20.85 -12.66
N PRO A 7 2.11 21.56 -12.11
CA PRO A 7 2.84 21.13 -10.92
C PRO A 7 1.90 21.00 -9.72
N ILE A 8 2.05 19.92 -8.94
CA ILE A 8 1.31 19.75 -7.68
C ILE A 8 1.72 20.87 -6.72
N THR A 9 0.80 21.80 -6.46
CA THR A 9 1.01 22.95 -5.57
C THR A 9 0.70 22.55 -4.12
N SER A 10 1.68 21.97 -3.45
CA SER A 10 1.70 21.94 -1.99
C SER A 10 2.17 23.30 -1.47
N ASP A 11 1.45 23.90 -0.52
CA ASP A 11 1.88 25.13 0.17
C ASP A 11 3.20 24.96 0.94
N LYS A 12 3.66 23.71 1.11
CA LYS A 12 4.95 23.42 1.72
C LYS A 12 6.08 23.61 0.71
N GLU A 13 7.01 24.47 1.13
CA GLU A 13 8.27 24.70 0.45
C GLU A 13 9.06 23.39 0.32
N LEU A 14 9.42 23.05 -0.92
CA LEU A 14 10.37 21.99 -1.20
C LEU A 14 11.78 22.49 -0.88
N ASN A 15 12.35 22.03 0.23
CA ASN A 15 13.72 22.37 0.63
C ASN A 15 14.48 21.15 1.16
N LYS A 16 15.82 21.29 1.32
CA LYS A 16 16.71 20.21 1.75
C LYS A 16 16.29 19.58 3.08
N ALA A 17 15.80 20.40 4.03
CA ALA A 17 15.34 19.90 5.32
C ALA A 17 14.07 19.05 5.20
N ALA A 18 13.14 19.46 4.34
CA ALA A 18 11.91 18.73 4.05
C ALA A 18 12.20 17.34 3.48
N VAL A 19 13.02 17.26 2.43
CA VAL A 19 13.35 15.98 1.79
C VAL A 19 14.15 15.06 2.72
N MET A 20 15.05 15.62 3.55
CA MET A 20 15.77 14.82 4.55
C MET A 20 14.85 14.27 5.65
N LYS A 21 13.82 15.03 6.04
CA LYS A 21 12.80 14.53 6.98
C LYS A 21 11.97 13.38 6.38
N ILE A 22 11.68 13.45 5.09
CA ILE A 22 10.85 12.47 4.37
C ILE A 22 11.63 11.18 4.08
N PHE A 23 12.82 11.33 3.49
CA PHE A 23 13.63 10.24 2.95
C PHE A 23 14.72 9.77 3.92
N GLY A 24 14.87 10.39 5.10
CA GLY A 24 15.95 10.06 6.03
C GLY A 24 15.99 8.60 6.46
N SER A 25 14.83 7.94 6.58
CA SER A 25 14.76 6.50 6.85
C SER A 25 15.20 5.61 5.68
N SER A 26 15.29 6.17 4.48
CA SER A 26 15.69 5.51 3.22
C SER A 26 17.11 5.88 2.79
N ALA A 27 17.94 6.41 3.70
CA ALA A 27 19.31 6.83 3.40
C ALA A 27 20.19 5.71 2.83
N HIS A 28 19.94 4.46 3.20
CA HIS A 28 20.64 3.30 2.64
C HIS A 28 20.39 3.10 1.13
N HIS A 29 19.28 3.63 0.61
CA HIS A 29 18.94 3.63 -0.82
C HIS A 29 19.39 4.92 -1.54
N CYS A 30 20.35 5.68 -0.99
CA CYS A 30 20.82 6.94 -1.59
C CYS A 30 21.29 6.79 -3.05
N MET A 31 21.85 5.64 -3.42
CA MET A 31 22.25 5.35 -4.81
C MET A 31 21.03 5.23 -5.74
N THR A 32 20.00 4.51 -5.30
CA THR A 32 18.71 4.36 -6.01
C THR A 32 18.02 5.71 -6.15
N ILE A 33 17.95 6.48 -5.07
CA ILE A 33 17.38 7.83 -5.04
C ILE A 33 18.15 8.73 -6.01
N GLY A 34 19.48 8.73 -5.97
CA GLY A 34 20.28 9.58 -6.86
C GLY A 34 20.14 9.20 -8.33
N ALA A 35 20.08 7.89 -8.64
CA ALA A 35 19.84 7.42 -10.00
C ALA A 35 18.46 7.84 -10.53
N GLY A 36 17.40 7.67 -9.72
CA GLY A 36 16.05 8.08 -10.10
C GLY A 36 15.86 9.59 -10.20
N LEU A 37 16.64 10.37 -9.44
CA LEU A 37 16.70 11.84 -9.58
C LEU A 37 17.65 12.32 -10.68
N GLY A 38 18.29 11.41 -11.41
CA GLY A 38 19.21 11.76 -12.50
C GLY A 38 20.49 12.47 -12.06
N VAL A 39 20.89 12.34 -10.79
CA VAL A 39 22.12 12.94 -10.26
C VAL A 39 23.26 11.94 -10.20
N LYS A 40 24.48 12.42 -10.43
CA LYS A 40 25.67 11.58 -10.37
C LYS A 40 25.92 11.10 -8.94
N THR A 41 26.09 9.80 -8.76
CA THR A 41 26.38 9.16 -7.46
C THR A 41 27.67 8.34 -7.45
N ALA A 42 28.33 8.17 -8.60
CA ALA A 42 29.50 7.30 -8.76
C ALA A 42 30.72 7.67 -7.87
N ASP A 43 30.79 8.91 -7.42
CA ASP A 43 31.82 9.43 -6.52
C ASP A 43 31.44 9.35 -5.03
N LEU A 44 30.19 8.97 -4.72
CA LEU A 44 29.75 8.70 -3.35
C LEU A 44 30.24 7.30 -2.95
N GLN A 45 31.18 7.23 -2.02
CA GLN A 45 31.60 5.93 -1.48
C GLN A 45 30.54 5.41 -0.49
N GLN A 46 30.11 4.17 -0.67
CA GLN A 46 29.29 3.46 0.33
C GLN A 46 30.17 3.05 1.52
N ILE A 47 30.39 4.00 2.43
CA ILE A 47 31.05 3.74 3.71
C ILE A 47 29.98 3.35 4.74
N PRO A 48 30.13 2.25 5.48
CA PRO A 48 29.23 1.91 6.57
C PRO A 48 29.07 3.07 7.56
N GLY A 49 27.81 3.47 7.85
CA GLY A 49 27.50 4.60 8.73
C GLY A 49 27.49 5.99 8.07
N ALA A 50 27.82 6.11 6.78
CA ALA A 50 27.82 7.40 6.07
C ALA A 50 26.56 7.65 5.20
N ALA A 51 25.59 6.72 5.20
CA ALA A 51 24.43 6.73 4.31
C ALA A 51 23.63 8.06 4.36
N THR A 52 23.45 8.64 5.54
CA THR A 52 22.75 9.93 5.71
C THR A 52 23.49 11.08 5.03
N ASN A 53 24.83 11.10 5.10
CA ASN A 53 25.64 12.13 4.43
C ASN A 53 25.57 11.96 2.91
N SER A 54 25.60 10.72 2.42
CA SER A 54 25.45 10.42 1.00
C SER A 54 24.07 10.83 0.48
N LEU A 55 22.99 10.57 1.22
CA LEU A 55 21.64 11.03 0.88
C LEU A 55 21.55 12.57 0.86
N MET A 56 22.16 13.23 1.84
CA MET A 56 22.23 14.70 1.88
C MET A 56 22.91 15.25 0.62
N MET A 57 24.06 14.70 0.23
CA MET A 57 24.77 15.10 -1.00
C MET A 57 23.95 14.84 -2.28
N VAL A 58 23.19 13.75 -2.33
CA VAL A 58 22.28 13.46 -3.46
C VAL A 58 21.24 14.57 -3.60
N PHE A 59 20.58 14.95 -2.51
CA PHE A 59 19.60 16.03 -2.55
C PHE A 59 20.26 17.37 -2.84
N GLU A 60 21.44 17.67 -2.28
CA GLU A 60 22.19 18.89 -2.63
C GLU A 60 22.40 19.00 -4.14
N ARG A 61 22.92 17.95 -4.76
CA ARG A 61 23.13 17.90 -6.21
C ARG A 61 21.83 18.06 -6.98
N TRP A 62 20.75 17.42 -6.53
CA TRP A 62 19.47 17.49 -7.22
C TRP A 62 18.89 18.91 -7.18
N PHE A 63 18.91 19.57 -6.02
CA PHE A 63 18.52 20.98 -5.91
C PHE A 63 19.40 21.90 -6.78
N ASP A 64 20.69 21.57 -6.96
CA ASP A 64 21.60 22.34 -7.80
C ASP A 64 21.42 22.10 -9.32
N THR A 65 20.62 21.11 -9.74
CA THR A 65 20.38 20.84 -11.18
C THR A 65 19.37 21.77 -11.84
N ASP A 66 18.63 22.56 -11.05
CA ASP A 66 17.57 23.52 -11.47
C ASP A 66 16.58 22.97 -12.53
N ARG A 67 16.44 21.64 -12.61
CA ARG A 67 15.58 20.91 -13.54
C ARG A 67 14.73 19.94 -12.74
N ASP A 68 13.41 20.02 -12.94
CA ASP A 68 12.43 19.08 -12.39
C ASP A 68 12.51 18.92 -10.85
N VAL A 69 12.97 19.96 -10.14
CA VAL A 69 13.02 20.01 -8.68
C VAL A 69 11.62 20.36 -8.16
N ASN A 70 10.78 19.36 -8.03
CA ASN A 70 9.40 19.49 -7.55
C ASN A 70 8.96 18.23 -6.80
N TRP A 71 7.79 18.30 -6.17
CA TRP A 71 7.21 17.18 -5.43
C TRP A 71 6.85 16.00 -6.35
N ASP A 72 6.46 16.27 -7.59
CA ASP A 72 6.05 15.25 -8.57
C ASP A 72 7.19 14.31 -8.92
N THR A 73 8.40 14.84 -9.07
CA THR A 73 9.62 14.05 -9.28
C THR A 73 9.90 13.13 -8.09
N LEU A 74 9.69 13.60 -6.86
CA LEU A 74 9.87 12.77 -5.66
C LEU A 74 8.76 11.73 -5.48
N ILE A 75 7.52 12.05 -5.86
CA ILE A 75 6.40 11.12 -5.87
C ILE A 75 6.69 10.01 -6.88
N LYS A 76 7.01 10.38 -8.12
CA LYS A 76 7.37 9.46 -9.19
C LYS A 76 8.55 8.56 -8.80
N LEU A 77 9.60 9.12 -8.21
CA LEU A 77 10.73 8.36 -7.68
C LEU A 77 10.26 7.24 -6.73
N CYS A 78 9.31 7.53 -5.84
CA CYS A 78 8.78 6.53 -4.91
C CYS A 78 7.91 5.46 -5.60
N TYR A 79 7.25 5.80 -6.71
CA TYR A 79 6.51 4.84 -7.53
C TYR A 79 7.42 3.96 -8.40
N ASP A 80 8.54 4.50 -8.89
CA ASP A 80 9.52 3.76 -9.70
C ASP A 80 10.31 2.73 -8.86
N PHE A 81 10.38 2.92 -7.54
CA PHE A 81 11.11 2.07 -6.59
C PHE A 81 10.27 1.74 -5.35
N PRO A 82 9.12 1.05 -5.49
CA PRO A 82 8.15 0.88 -4.40
C PRO A 82 8.70 0.03 -3.25
N ASP A 83 9.49 -1.00 -3.54
CA ASP A 83 10.07 -1.89 -2.53
C ASP A 83 11.08 -1.13 -1.64
N GLN A 84 11.89 -0.25 -2.23
CA GLN A 84 12.92 0.50 -1.51
C GLN A 84 12.40 1.80 -0.87
N LEU A 85 11.36 2.40 -1.45
CA LEU A 85 10.90 3.75 -1.11
C LEU A 85 9.46 3.82 -0.62
N GLY A 86 8.75 2.70 -0.39
CA GLY A 86 7.36 2.70 0.08
C GLY A 86 7.13 3.48 1.39
N LYS A 87 8.09 3.42 2.33
CA LYS A 87 8.04 4.23 3.57
C LYS A 87 8.27 5.72 3.29
N ALA A 88 9.19 6.05 2.39
CA ALA A 88 9.43 7.42 1.95
C ALA A 88 8.21 7.99 1.19
N LYS A 89 7.54 7.18 0.37
CA LYS A 89 6.26 7.50 -0.29
C LYS A 89 5.22 7.95 0.73
N SER A 90 5.03 7.14 1.77
CA SER A 90 4.06 7.43 2.84
C SER A 90 4.42 8.72 3.58
N ASN A 91 5.69 8.91 3.94
CA ASN A 91 6.16 10.14 4.57
C ASN A 91 6.01 11.37 3.67
N LEU A 92 6.26 11.22 2.37
CA LEU A 92 6.20 12.25 1.35
C LEU A 92 4.77 12.75 1.19
N LEU A 93 3.84 11.84 0.87
CA LEU A 93 2.42 12.15 0.69
C LEU A 93 1.85 12.82 1.95
N LYS A 94 2.26 12.34 3.14
CA LYS A 94 1.88 12.95 4.42
C LYS A 94 2.43 14.36 4.57
N TYR A 95 3.70 14.55 4.21
CA TYR A 95 4.36 15.83 4.33
C TYR A 95 3.68 16.90 3.48
N ILE A 96 3.35 16.59 2.23
CA ILE A 96 2.74 17.53 1.27
C ILE A 96 1.21 17.65 1.39
N GLY A 97 0.60 16.97 2.36
CA GLY A 97 -0.84 17.07 2.63
C GLY A 97 -1.73 16.32 1.63
N LEU A 98 -1.15 15.48 0.75
CA LEU A 98 -1.91 14.58 -0.12
C LEU A 98 -2.55 13.41 0.64
N ILE A 99 -2.01 13.09 1.82
CA ILE A 99 -2.70 12.32 2.86
C ILE A 99 -2.65 13.14 4.15
N GLN A 100 -3.79 13.34 4.81
CA GLN A 100 -3.87 14.10 6.05
C GLN A 100 -3.70 13.17 7.26
N ASP A 101 -3.05 13.65 8.32
CA ASP A 101 -3.37 13.14 9.66
C ASP A 101 -4.85 13.44 9.90
N THR A 102 -5.64 12.44 10.29
CA THR A 102 -7.02 12.65 10.75
C THR A 102 -7.01 13.53 12.00
N SER A 103 -6.98 14.84 11.80
CA SER A 103 -7.34 15.87 12.78
C SER A 103 -7.87 17.12 12.07
N VAL A 104 -9.18 17.12 11.84
CA VAL A 104 -10.18 18.23 11.75
C VAL A 104 -9.78 19.52 11.01
N SER A 105 -10.48 19.85 9.91
CA SER A 105 -11.37 21.03 9.75
C SER A 105 -11.56 21.45 8.28
N ASP A 106 -12.80 21.29 7.80
CA ASP A 106 -13.69 22.14 6.99
C ASP A 106 -13.12 23.27 6.09
N ASP A 107 -13.24 23.07 4.77
CA ASP A 107 -14.02 23.91 3.79
C ASP A 107 -13.44 23.80 2.35
N PRO A 108 -14.15 23.22 1.37
CA PRO A 108 -13.72 23.22 -0.04
C PRO A 108 -14.63 24.14 -0.88
N SER A 109 -14.08 25.28 -1.29
CA SER A 109 -14.65 26.05 -2.40
C SER A 109 -13.65 26.11 -3.55
N LEU A 110 -14.17 25.89 -4.75
CA LEU A 110 -13.56 26.10 -6.07
C LEU A 110 -12.50 25.06 -6.45
N ALA A 111 -12.45 24.54 -7.65
CA ALA A 111 -13.35 24.47 -8.79
C ALA A 111 -12.61 23.53 -9.77
N SER A 112 -13.33 22.91 -10.69
CA SER A 112 -13.06 23.08 -12.13
C SER A 112 -13.43 21.85 -12.93
N HIS A 113 -14.64 21.92 -13.48
CA HIS A 113 -14.94 21.81 -14.91
C HIS A 113 -13.87 21.27 -15.88
N SER A 114 -14.34 20.28 -16.65
CA SER A 114 -14.16 20.04 -18.10
C SER A 114 -12.81 19.48 -18.55
N ALA A 115 -12.70 18.49 -19.43
CA ALA A 115 -13.60 17.68 -20.26
C ALA A 115 -12.80 16.38 -20.61
N SER A 116 -13.35 15.24 -20.98
CA SER A 116 -14.21 15.03 -22.13
C SER A 116 -14.82 13.63 -22.13
N SER A 117 -16.07 13.62 -22.54
CA SER A 117 -16.91 12.49 -22.92
C SER A 117 -16.35 11.70 -24.10
N LEU A 118 -16.68 10.41 -24.13
CA LEU A 118 -16.89 9.65 -25.37
C LEU A 118 -17.94 8.57 -25.11
N SER A 119 -19.11 8.70 -25.74
CA SER A 119 -19.87 7.56 -26.27
C SER A 119 -20.90 8.04 -27.28
N THR A 120 -20.63 7.69 -28.53
CA THR A 120 -21.56 7.73 -29.67
C THR A 120 -22.52 6.55 -29.62
N SER A 121 -23.82 6.80 -29.74
CA SER A 121 -24.75 5.94 -30.47
C SER A 121 -26.04 6.70 -30.77
N ALA A 122 -26.40 6.80 -32.05
CA ALA A 122 -27.61 7.43 -32.52
C ALA A 122 -28.81 6.48 -32.38
N GLY A 123 -29.92 6.99 -31.86
CA GLY A 123 -31.21 6.29 -31.80
C GLY A 123 -32.14 6.93 -30.76
N ASP A 124 -33.06 7.76 -31.23
CA ASP A 124 -33.96 8.62 -30.45
C ASP A 124 -34.82 7.87 -29.41
N THR A 125 -34.74 8.27 -28.13
CA THR A 125 -35.85 8.59 -27.20
C THR A 125 -35.25 9.16 -25.88
N PRO A 126 -35.64 10.35 -25.41
CA PRO A 126 -35.12 10.91 -24.16
C PRO A 126 -35.90 10.35 -22.96
N CYS A 127 -35.32 9.34 -22.32
CA CYS A 127 -35.54 9.10 -20.90
C CYS A 127 -34.26 9.53 -20.17
N ASP A 128 -34.21 10.81 -19.79
CA ASP A 128 -33.17 11.35 -18.90
C ASP A 128 -33.31 10.70 -17.52
N MET A 129 -32.70 9.53 -17.34
CA MET A 129 -32.24 9.09 -16.04
C MET A 129 -30.84 9.70 -15.85
N PRO A 130 -30.59 10.48 -14.80
CA PRO A 130 -29.23 10.92 -14.51
C PRO A 130 -28.37 9.67 -14.34
N VAL A 131 -27.31 9.54 -15.12
CA VAL A 131 -26.27 8.54 -14.85
C VAL A 131 -25.57 9.02 -13.57
N THR A 132 -26.12 8.64 -12.43
CA THR A 132 -25.48 8.84 -11.12
C THR A 132 -24.28 7.90 -11.08
N THR A 133 -23.09 8.47 -11.22
CA THR A 133 -21.84 7.72 -11.13
C THR A 133 -21.56 7.34 -9.66
N PRO A 134 -20.99 6.15 -9.39
CA PRO A 134 -20.78 5.69 -8.02
C PRO A 134 -19.69 6.46 -7.26
N PHE A 135 -18.84 7.17 -7.99
CA PHE A 135 -17.71 7.95 -7.49
C PHE A 135 -17.91 9.44 -7.80
N GLU A 136 -17.43 10.29 -6.90
CA GLU A 136 -17.48 11.75 -7.05
C GLU A 136 -16.59 12.24 -8.20
N SER A 137 -15.50 11.53 -8.49
CA SER A 137 -14.58 11.84 -9.58
C SER A 137 -13.81 10.63 -10.07
N THR A 138 -13.34 10.68 -11.32
CA THR A 138 -12.44 9.67 -11.90
C THR A 138 -11.14 9.53 -11.11
N ALA A 139 -10.60 10.64 -10.58
CA ALA A 139 -9.39 10.62 -9.77
C ALA A 139 -9.59 9.90 -8.42
N SER A 140 -10.76 10.05 -7.80
CA SER A 140 -11.09 9.32 -6.57
C SER A 140 -11.30 7.83 -6.83
N GLU A 141 -11.89 7.47 -7.97
CA GLU A 141 -12.05 6.09 -8.41
C GLU A 141 -10.68 5.42 -8.68
N GLU A 142 -9.80 6.09 -9.43
CA GLU A 142 -8.46 5.60 -9.74
C GLU A 142 -7.63 5.34 -8.48
N LYS A 143 -7.66 6.26 -7.50
CA LYS A 143 -6.99 6.07 -6.20
C LYS A 143 -7.50 4.85 -5.44
N VAL A 144 -8.80 4.55 -5.53
CA VAL A 144 -9.37 3.35 -4.90
C VAL A 144 -8.84 2.10 -5.59
N TYR A 145 -8.78 2.08 -6.92
CA TYR A 145 -8.19 0.95 -7.66
C TYR A 145 -6.71 0.76 -7.36
N GLU A 146 -5.90 1.82 -7.35
CA GLU A 146 -4.49 1.75 -6.97
C GLU A 146 -4.32 1.16 -5.56
N SER A 147 -5.13 1.63 -4.60
CA SER A 147 -5.08 1.13 -3.22
C SER A 147 -5.49 -0.35 -3.12
N LEU A 148 -6.46 -0.79 -3.92
CA LEU A 148 -6.88 -2.19 -3.99
C LEU A 148 -5.80 -3.07 -4.60
N ASP A 149 -5.14 -2.61 -5.65
CA ASP A 149 -4.05 -3.33 -6.31
C ASP A 149 -2.82 -3.43 -5.39
N ASP A 150 -2.44 -2.36 -4.69
CA ASP A 150 -1.38 -2.34 -3.69
C ASP A 150 -1.67 -3.34 -2.55
N LEU A 151 -2.90 -3.34 -2.03
CA LEU A 151 -3.32 -4.32 -1.02
C LEU A 151 -3.28 -5.76 -1.57
N ARG A 152 -3.76 -5.99 -2.79
CA ARG A 152 -3.75 -7.32 -3.40
C ARG A 152 -2.33 -7.85 -3.56
N LEU A 153 -1.41 -7.03 -4.03
CA LEU A 153 0.01 -7.39 -4.18
C LEU A 153 0.63 -7.71 -2.82
N LYS A 154 0.50 -6.80 -1.85
CA LYS A 154 1.03 -7.02 -0.49
C LYS A 154 0.47 -8.30 0.14
N PHE A 155 -0.83 -8.56 -0.03
CA PHE A 155 -1.44 -9.77 0.49
C PHE A 155 -0.86 -11.04 -0.16
N SER A 156 -0.62 -11.03 -1.47
CA SER A 156 0.00 -12.15 -2.19
C SER A 156 1.37 -12.50 -1.62
N ASP A 157 2.19 -11.48 -1.33
CA ASP A 157 3.50 -11.66 -0.73
C ASP A 157 3.39 -12.22 0.70
N LEU A 158 2.46 -11.69 1.49
CA LEU A 158 2.22 -12.15 2.86
C LEU A 158 1.73 -13.59 2.94
N VAL A 159 0.86 -14.01 2.01
CA VAL A 159 0.39 -15.40 1.92
C VAL A 159 1.56 -16.32 1.63
N THR A 160 2.37 -15.98 0.61
CA THR A 160 3.55 -16.78 0.23
C THR A 160 4.52 -16.91 1.39
N LEU A 161 4.78 -15.81 2.09
CA LEU A 161 5.64 -15.77 3.26
C LEU A 161 5.05 -16.60 4.42
N PHE A 162 3.76 -16.47 4.69
CA PHE A 162 3.07 -17.25 5.71
C PHE A 162 3.18 -18.75 5.45
N GLU A 163 2.87 -19.20 4.23
CA GLU A 163 2.92 -20.62 3.84
C GLU A 163 4.34 -21.16 4.02
N THR A 164 5.34 -20.44 3.51
CA THR A 164 6.76 -20.80 3.65
C THR A 164 7.17 -20.91 5.11
N LYS A 165 6.84 -19.92 5.94
CA LYS A 165 7.22 -19.92 7.36
C LYS A 165 6.45 -20.93 8.18
N PHE A 166 5.22 -21.24 7.80
CA PHE A 166 4.44 -22.28 8.45
C PHE A 166 5.03 -23.66 8.18
N GLU A 167 5.41 -23.95 6.94
CA GLU A 167 6.13 -25.17 6.56
C GLU A 167 7.48 -25.30 7.29
N GLU A 168 8.30 -24.24 7.26
CA GLU A 168 9.59 -24.20 7.97
C GLU A 168 9.41 -24.53 9.46
N LYS A 169 8.45 -23.88 10.14
CA LYS A 169 8.20 -24.13 11.56
C LYS A 169 7.69 -25.55 11.80
N SER A 170 6.84 -26.07 10.94
CA SER A 170 6.32 -27.44 11.05
C SER A 170 7.39 -28.52 10.86
N ASN A 171 8.44 -28.24 10.08
CA ASN A 171 9.57 -29.16 9.94
C ASN A 171 10.37 -29.32 11.24
N HIS A 172 10.35 -28.30 12.10
CA HIS A 172 11.01 -28.31 13.41
C HIS A 172 10.08 -28.77 14.54
N ASP A 173 8.78 -28.49 14.42
CA ASP A 173 7.75 -28.87 15.39
C ASP A 173 6.74 -29.85 14.77
N LYS A 174 6.97 -31.14 15.02
CA LYS A 174 6.11 -32.23 14.52
C LYS A 174 4.68 -32.17 15.05
N GLN A 175 4.43 -31.46 16.14
CA GLN A 175 3.10 -31.36 16.75
C GLN A 175 2.29 -30.18 16.18
N LEU A 176 2.97 -29.21 15.57
CA LEU A 176 2.38 -27.97 15.05
C LEU A 176 1.17 -28.21 14.14
N ALA A 177 1.29 -29.09 13.13
CA ALA A 177 0.20 -29.38 12.20
C ALA A 177 -1.05 -29.96 12.93
N THR A 178 -0.84 -30.81 13.93
CA THR A 178 -1.94 -31.37 14.72
C THR A 178 -2.61 -30.29 15.58
N ASP A 179 -1.84 -29.40 16.18
CA ASP A 179 -2.36 -28.36 17.06
C ASP A 179 -3.08 -27.27 16.26
N VAL A 180 -2.59 -26.94 15.06
CA VAL A 180 -3.27 -26.05 14.12
C VAL A 180 -4.56 -26.68 13.61
N SER A 181 -4.57 -27.95 13.20
CA SER A 181 -5.79 -28.63 12.76
C SER A 181 -6.89 -28.61 13.85
N LYS A 182 -6.54 -28.97 15.09
CA LYS A 182 -7.48 -28.90 16.24
C LYS A 182 -8.00 -27.49 16.48
N TRP A 183 -7.12 -26.49 16.40
CA TRP A 183 -7.51 -25.10 16.57
C TRP A 183 -8.42 -24.61 15.44
N LEU A 184 -8.13 -24.95 14.18
CA LEU A 184 -8.97 -24.58 13.04
C LEU A 184 -10.38 -25.16 13.15
N ILE A 185 -10.50 -26.44 13.52
CA ILE A 185 -11.79 -27.10 13.74
C ILE A 185 -12.63 -26.32 14.76
N ALA A 186 -12.03 -25.95 15.90
CA ALA A 186 -12.72 -25.19 16.94
C ALA A 186 -12.96 -23.72 16.57
N HIS A 187 -12.01 -23.07 15.87
CA HIS A 187 -12.06 -21.65 15.54
C HIS A 187 -13.05 -21.35 14.42
N MET A 188 -13.16 -22.25 13.44
CA MET A 188 -14.02 -22.11 12.27
C MET A 188 -15.36 -22.85 12.42
N ASP A 189 -15.58 -23.52 13.55
CA ASP A 189 -16.75 -24.38 13.80
C ASP A 189 -16.95 -25.46 12.72
N TRP A 190 -15.84 -26.09 12.31
CA TRP A 190 -15.87 -27.17 11.32
C TRP A 190 -16.14 -28.53 11.98
N GLU A 191 -16.59 -29.50 11.18
CA GLU A 191 -16.81 -30.87 11.65
C GLU A 191 -15.51 -31.48 12.19
N HIS A 192 -15.63 -32.27 13.27
CA HIS A 192 -14.50 -32.95 13.86
C HIS A 192 -13.84 -33.91 12.84
N GLY A 193 -12.52 -33.80 12.67
CA GLY A 193 -11.75 -34.61 11.72
C GLY A 193 -11.84 -34.12 10.27
N SER A 194 -12.44 -32.95 10.02
CA SER A 194 -12.53 -32.35 8.68
C SER A 194 -11.21 -31.77 8.15
N VAL A 195 -10.20 -31.64 9.02
CA VAL A 195 -8.84 -31.15 8.71
C VAL A 195 -7.83 -32.19 9.17
N GLU A 196 -7.02 -32.68 8.25
CA GLU A 196 -5.96 -33.63 8.56
C GLU A 196 -4.77 -32.92 9.21
N SER A 197 -4.00 -33.65 10.02
CA SER A 197 -2.80 -33.13 10.69
C SER A 197 -1.58 -33.06 9.76
N ASN A 198 -1.76 -32.58 8.54
CA ASN A 198 -0.67 -32.34 7.59
C ASN A 198 -0.78 -30.93 6.99
N ILE A 199 0.36 -30.33 6.68
CA ILE A 199 0.44 -28.92 6.28
C ILE A 199 -0.28 -28.67 4.95
N ASP A 200 -0.12 -29.56 3.97
CA ASP A 200 -0.76 -29.44 2.66
C ASP A 200 -2.29 -29.40 2.78
N ASP A 201 -2.87 -30.29 3.59
CA ASP A 201 -4.31 -30.32 3.83
C ASP A 201 -4.79 -29.08 4.55
N ILE A 202 -4.06 -28.64 5.59
CA ILE A 202 -4.37 -27.41 6.32
C ILE A 202 -4.39 -26.22 5.37
N LEU A 203 -3.32 -25.99 4.60
CA LEU A 203 -3.21 -24.88 3.65
C LEU A 203 -4.31 -24.94 2.58
N ARG A 204 -4.57 -26.13 2.03
CA ARG A 204 -5.65 -26.36 1.07
C ARG A 204 -7.03 -26.03 1.66
N LYS A 205 -7.28 -26.34 2.93
CA LYS A 205 -8.56 -26.12 3.62
C LYS A 205 -8.79 -24.66 3.98
N ILE A 206 -7.75 -23.92 4.36
CA ILE A 206 -7.87 -22.51 4.72
C ILE A 206 -7.85 -21.58 3.51
N ARG A 207 -7.29 -22.01 2.37
CA ARG A 207 -7.18 -21.18 1.15
C ARG A 207 -8.50 -20.53 0.67
N PRO A 208 -9.67 -21.19 0.70
CA PRO A 208 -10.94 -20.54 0.35
C PRO A 208 -11.34 -19.38 1.27
N TYR A 209 -10.72 -19.27 2.44
CA TYR A 209 -10.95 -18.21 3.43
C TYR A 209 -9.90 -17.11 3.36
N TYR A 210 -9.01 -17.16 2.36
CA TYR A 210 -8.09 -16.06 2.09
C TYR A 210 -8.88 -14.90 1.49
N ASP A 211 -8.88 -13.79 2.22
CA ASP A 211 -9.45 -12.53 1.80
C ASP A 211 -8.36 -11.46 1.94
N PHE A 212 -8.01 -10.81 0.83
CA PHE A 212 -6.97 -9.78 0.82
C PHE A 212 -7.42 -8.50 1.54
N ILE A 213 -8.73 -8.32 1.73
CA ILE A 213 -9.30 -7.27 2.55
C ILE A 213 -9.38 -7.76 4.01
N ASP A 214 -9.91 -8.96 4.26
CA ASP A 214 -10.04 -9.54 5.61
C ASP A 214 -9.00 -10.64 5.89
N CYS A 215 -7.78 -10.22 6.19
CA CYS A 215 -6.66 -11.12 6.50
C CYS A 215 -6.73 -11.75 7.93
N LYS A 216 -7.91 -11.78 8.55
CA LYS A 216 -8.07 -12.14 9.97
C LYS A 216 -7.65 -13.57 10.30
N LEU A 217 -8.00 -14.55 9.46
CA LEU A 217 -7.66 -15.96 9.70
C LEU A 217 -6.15 -16.16 9.79
N LEU A 218 -5.42 -15.63 8.80
CA LEU A 218 -3.95 -15.68 8.74
C LEU A 218 -3.32 -14.97 9.94
N LEU A 219 -3.83 -13.79 10.31
CA LEU A 219 -3.35 -13.04 11.47
C LEU A 219 -3.56 -13.79 12.78
N ASP A 220 -4.76 -14.33 13.04
CA ASP A 220 -5.08 -15.03 14.27
C ASP A 220 -4.28 -16.33 14.41
N MET A 221 -4.14 -17.08 13.31
CA MET A 221 -3.30 -18.27 13.26
C MET A 221 -1.83 -17.92 13.52
N SER A 222 -1.32 -16.85 12.90
CA SER A 222 0.06 -16.40 13.10
C SER A 222 0.32 -15.92 14.52
N LYS A 223 -0.61 -15.20 15.14
CA LYS A 223 -0.50 -14.79 16.56
C LYS A 223 -0.41 -15.98 17.50
N LYS A 224 -1.12 -17.07 17.19
CA LYS A 224 -1.20 -18.24 18.06
C LYS A 224 -0.01 -19.19 17.87
N PHE A 225 0.44 -19.38 16.64
CA PHE A 225 1.38 -20.44 16.28
C PHE A 225 2.69 -19.95 15.68
N LEU A 226 2.73 -18.73 15.16
CA LEU A 226 3.88 -18.16 14.44
C LEU A 226 4.34 -16.82 15.07
N GLN A 227 4.11 -16.61 16.36
CA GLN A 227 4.33 -15.31 17.01
C GLN A 227 5.82 -14.87 17.01
N ASP A 228 6.71 -15.85 17.06
CA ASP A 228 8.16 -15.73 17.06
C ASP A 228 8.77 -15.76 15.65
N VAL A 229 7.98 -16.00 14.62
CA VAL A 229 8.46 -16.07 13.24
C VAL A 229 8.88 -14.70 12.75
N THR A 230 10.13 -14.64 12.32
CA THR A 230 10.73 -13.47 11.68
C THR A 230 11.22 -13.79 10.28
N PHE A 231 11.39 -12.74 9.49
CA PHE A 231 12.01 -12.81 8.19
C PHE A 231 12.89 -11.56 7.99
N ALA A 232 13.92 -11.70 7.19
CA ALA A 232 14.80 -10.59 6.84
C ALA A 232 14.42 -10.08 5.46
N ASP A 233 14.25 -8.77 5.36
CA ASP A 233 14.07 -8.06 4.11
C ASP A 233 14.98 -6.83 4.12
N ASP A 234 15.85 -6.72 3.11
CA ASP A 234 16.91 -5.71 3.02
C ASP A 234 17.75 -5.52 4.31
N GLY A 235 18.05 -6.63 5.00
CA GLY A 235 18.84 -6.64 6.23
C GLY A 235 18.09 -6.13 7.46
N VAL A 236 16.81 -5.78 7.33
CA VAL A 236 15.91 -5.47 8.44
C VAL A 236 15.11 -6.72 8.78
N THR A 237 14.98 -7.00 10.08
CA THR A 237 14.20 -8.15 10.56
C THR A 237 12.78 -7.69 10.89
N TYR A 238 11.81 -8.34 10.26
CA TYR A 238 10.38 -8.10 10.47
C TYR A 238 9.73 -9.32 11.12
N LYS A 239 8.59 -9.11 11.78
CA LYS A 239 7.74 -10.18 12.29
C LYS A 239 6.55 -10.38 11.36
N LEU A 240 6.26 -11.63 11.03
CA LEU A 240 5.12 -11.98 10.18
C LEU A 240 3.80 -11.42 10.74
N VAL A 241 3.61 -11.55 12.06
CA VAL A 241 2.41 -11.04 12.76
C VAL A 241 2.24 -9.53 12.60
N ASP A 242 3.35 -8.77 12.65
CA ASP A 242 3.30 -7.31 12.57
C ASP A 242 2.92 -6.87 11.15
N GLU A 243 3.43 -7.55 10.12
CA GLU A 243 3.06 -7.25 8.73
C GLU A 243 1.62 -7.64 8.38
N LEU A 244 1.14 -8.80 8.84
CA LEU A 244 -0.27 -9.18 8.70
C LEU A 244 -1.20 -8.20 9.43
N HIS A 245 -0.76 -7.70 10.60
CA HIS A 245 -1.50 -6.68 11.34
C HIS A 245 -1.53 -5.35 10.58
N SER A 246 -0.37 -4.92 10.06
CA SER A 246 -0.21 -3.72 9.24
C SER A 246 -1.12 -3.77 7.99
N HIS A 247 -1.14 -4.91 7.30
CA HIS A 247 -2.04 -5.16 6.17
C HIS A 247 -3.53 -5.02 6.56
N THR A 248 -3.92 -5.60 7.69
CA THR A 248 -5.30 -5.48 8.21
C THR A 248 -5.68 -4.02 8.48
N LEU A 249 -4.75 -3.19 8.97
CA LEU A 249 -4.99 -1.77 9.20
C LEU A 249 -5.13 -0.99 7.89
N MET A 250 -4.29 -1.27 6.89
CA MET A 250 -4.37 -0.63 5.58
C MET A 250 -5.68 -0.96 4.86
N SER A 251 -6.09 -2.22 4.88
CA SER A 251 -7.38 -2.66 4.34
C SER A 251 -8.55 -1.94 5.02
N LYS A 252 -8.57 -1.91 6.36
CA LYS A 252 -9.60 -1.19 7.11
C LYS A 252 -9.65 0.28 6.74
N SER A 253 -8.50 0.93 6.65
CA SER A 253 -8.38 2.33 6.26
C SER A 253 -9.03 2.59 4.90
N LEU A 254 -8.76 1.75 3.90
CA LEU A 254 -9.39 1.83 2.58
C LEU A 254 -10.91 1.64 2.67
N CYS A 255 -11.38 0.59 3.37
CA CYS A 255 -12.81 0.30 3.52
C CYS A 255 -13.58 1.38 4.26
N THR A 256 -12.91 2.17 5.10
CA THR A 256 -13.51 3.31 5.83
C THR A 256 -13.22 4.66 5.20
N SER A 257 -12.54 4.70 4.05
CA SER A 257 -12.31 5.94 3.32
C SER A 257 -13.63 6.60 2.90
N ASN A 258 -13.64 7.93 2.75
CA ASN A 258 -14.84 8.66 2.33
C ASN A 258 -15.36 8.14 1.00
N THR A 259 -14.47 7.98 0.01
CA THR A 259 -14.81 7.49 -1.33
C THR A 259 -15.45 6.10 -1.31
N VAL A 260 -14.91 5.14 -0.55
CA VAL A 260 -15.52 3.80 -0.43
C VAL A 260 -16.81 3.83 0.37
N SER A 261 -16.94 4.73 1.35
CA SER A 261 -18.16 4.92 2.13
C SER A 261 -19.29 5.51 1.29
N GLU A 262 -18.99 6.46 0.42
CA GLU A 262 -19.92 7.04 -0.57
C GLU A 262 -20.35 6.00 -1.58
N LEU A 263 -19.41 5.23 -2.13
CA LEU A 263 -19.71 4.09 -2.99
C LEU A 263 -20.66 3.10 -2.29
N LYS A 264 -20.37 2.75 -1.02
CA LYS A 264 -21.23 1.86 -0.24
C LYS A 264 -22.62 2.44 -0.07
N LYS A 265 -22.75 3.73 0.21
CA LYS A 265 -24.05 4.41 0.34
C LYS A 265 -24.82 4.39 -0.99
N PHE A 266 -24.15 4.74 -2.08
CA PHE A 266 -24.69 4.67 -3.44
C PHE A 266 -25.23 3.27 -3.74
N LEU A 267 -24.43 2.22 -3.51
CA LEU A 267 -24.85 0.84 -3.74
C LEU A 267 -26.09 0.45 -2.91
N GLN A 268 -26.18 0.94 -1.67
CA GLN A 268 -27.32 0.67 -0.80
C GLN A 268 -28.60 1.39 -1.26
N GLU A 269 -28.49 2.61 -1.78
CA GLU A 269 -29.65 3.39 -2.25
C GLU A 269 -30.20 2.83 -3.56
N HIS A 270 -29.34 2.31 -4.43
CA HIS A 270 -29.73 1.87 -5.77
C HIS A 270 -30.00 0.37 -5.91
N PHE A 271 -29.46 -0.47 -5.01
CA PHE A 271 -29.51 -1.94 -5.18
C PHE A 271 -29.98 -2.72 -3.94
N LYS A 272 -30.37 -2.07 -2.83
CA LYS A 272 -31.06 -2.79 -1.74
C LYS A 272 -32.52 -3.08 -2.16
N HIS A 273 -32.82 -4.36 -2.33
CA HIS A 273 -34.18 -4.92 -2.25
C HIS A 273 -34.37 -5.60 -0.89
#